data_AF-A0A2U9IST2-F1
#
_entry.id   AF-A0A2U9IST2-F1
#
_cell.length_a   1.000
_cell.length_b   1.000
_cell.length_c   1.000
_cell.angle_alpha   90.00
_cell.angle_beta   90.00
_cell.angle_gamma   90.00
#
_symmetry.space_group_name_H-M   'P 1'
#
loop_
_entity.id
_entity.type
_entity.pdbx_description
1 polymer ?
#
loop_
_entity_poly.entity_id
_entity_poly.type
_entity_poly.pdbx_seq_one_letter_code
_entity_poly.pdbx_strand_id
1 'polypeptide(L)'
;MKVKRFFLVLFIIALLLNPYSESLYRTNAVLFMASHYALFTLGLWMGLNGSRKFWIGKLCLGCAITVLVHTPAIFDISAYDYAVRLLVEVALLCAGFLVGSSLPGNNKVTYSLLGGWMGGDTALSIAFILGDSVYAYPSSPYPVWQIRDTGMFMFILMDVVAFFLIMKIFISYVEKA
;
A
#
# COMPACT_ATOMS: atom_id res chain seq x y z
N MET A 1 -13.34 -17.37 7.24
CA MET A 1 -11.97 -17.04 7.73
C MET A 1 -11.76 -17.74 9.06
N LYS A 2 -10.59 -18.32 9.36
CA LYS A 2 -10.33 -18.93 10.68
C LYS A 2 -10.40 -17.85 11.77
N VAL A 3 -11.01 -18.15 12.91
CA VAL A 3 -11.25 -17.20 14.04
C VAL A 3 -9.98 -16.43 14.43
N LYS A 4 -8.83 -17.10 14.53
CA LYS A 4 -7.53 -16.45 14.83
C LYS A 4 -7.12 -15.37 13.83
N ARG A 5 -7.39 -15.58 12.53
CA ARG A 5 -7.07 -14.59 11.48
C ARG A 5 -7.99 -13.37 11.56
N PHE A 6 -9.25 -13.58 11.92
CA PHE A 6 -10.20 -12.47 12.12
C PHE A 6 -9.74 -11.54 13.24
N PHE A 7 -9.38 -12.09 14.41
CA PHE A 7 -8.86 -11.29 15.51
C PHE A 7 -7.54 -10.58 15.18
N LEU A 8 -6.65 -11.23 14.42
CA LEU A 8 -5.41 -10.59 13.96
C LEU A 8 -5.70 -9.38 13.05
N VAL A 9 -6.62 -9.52 12.10
CA VAL A 9 -7.04 -8.40 11.22
C VAL A 9 -7.61 -7.26 12.04
N LEU A 10 -8.54 -7.55 12.96
CA LEU A 10 -9.13 -6.52 13.83
C LEU A 10 -8.08 -5.83 14.70
N PHE A 11 -7.12 -6.59 15.24
CA PHE A 11 -6.03 -6.03 16.04
C PHE A 11 -5.16 -5.07 15.22
N ILE A 12 -4.78 -5.44 13.99
CA ILE A 12 -3.98 -4.58 13.11
C ILE A 12 -4.78 -3.31 12.75
N ILE A 13 -6.06 -3.44 12.42
CA ILE A 13 -6.92 -2.29 12.14
C ILE A 13 -7.00 -1.36 13.35
N ALA A 14 -7.21 -1.90 14.56
CA ALA A 14 -7.25 -1.08 15.78
C ALA A 14 -5.89 -0.41 16.09
N LEU A 15 -4.78 -1.08 15.79
CA LEU A 15 -3.44 -0.52 15.92
C LEU A 15 -3.20 0.65 14.95
N LEU A 16 -3.70 0.56 13.72
CA LEU A 16 -3.52 1.59 12.70
C LEU A 16 -4.55 2.71 12.79
N LEU A 17 -5.77 2.40 13.23
CA LEU A 17 -6.93 3.29 13.30
C LEU A 17 -7.30 3.59 14.76
N ASN A 18 -6.48 4.41 15.42
CA ASN A 18 -6.80 4.94 16.74
C ASN A 18 -6.28 6.38 16.90
N PRO A 19 -6.73 7.11 17.93
CA PRO A 19 -6.35 8.51 18.12
C PRO A 19 -4.84 8.75 18.26
N TYR A 20 -4.09 7.78 18.79
CA TYR A 20 -2.65 7.89 18.94
C TYR A 20 -1.96 7.80 17.57
N SER A 21 -2.30 6.80 16.75
CA SER A 21 -1.77 6.67 15.38
C SER A 21 -2.12 7.90 14.53
N GLU A 22 -3.33 8.43 14.69
CA GLU A 22 -3.73 9.69 14.03
C GLU A 22 -2.83 10.88 14.39
N SER A 23 -2.50 11.04 15.67
CA SER A 23 -1.59 12.12 16.08
C SER A 23 -0.19 11.99 15.46
N LEU A 24 0.26 10.76 15.24
CA LEU A 24 1.56 10.48 14.61
C LEU A 24 1.53 10.76 13.11
N TYR A 25 0.47 10.35 12.41
CA TYR A 25 0.38 10.52 10.96
C TYR A 25 0.47 11.99 10.55
N ARG A 26 -0.20 12.89 11.26
CA ARG A 26 -0.15 14.35 11.00
C ARG A 26 1.24 14.97 11.07
N THR A 27 2.19 14.31 11.74
CA THR A 27 3.52 14.84 12.01
C THR A 27 4.65 14.01 11.42
N ASN A 28 4.34 12.83 10.87
CA ASN A 28 5.33 11.89 10.38
C ASN A 28 4.85 11.20 9.09
N ALA A 29 5.34 11.70 7.96
CA ALA A 29 5.02 11.19 6.62
C ALA A 29 5.41 9.71 6.42
N VAL A 30 6.49 9.26 7.05
CA VAL A 30 6.96 7.86 6.94
C VAL A 30 5.95 6.92 7.58
N LEU A 31 5.47 7.23 8.79
CA LEU A 31 4.47 6.43 9.47
C LEU A 31 3.13 6.45 8.74
N PHE A 32 2.77 7.61 8.17
CA PHE A 32 1.58 7.74 7.35
C PHE A 32 1.63 6.83 6.11
N MET A 33 2.74 6.82 5.36
CA MET A 33 2.91 5.90 4.23
C MET A 33 3.03 4.44 4.65
N ALA A 34 3.68 4.15 5.79
CA ALA A 34 3.74 2.80 6.32
C ALA A 34 2.34 2.24 6.64
N SER A 35 1.41 3.07 7.14
CA SER A 35 0.03 2.65 7.37
C SER A 35 -0.69 2.31 6.07
N HIS A 36 -0.43 3.05 4.99
CA HIS A 36 -0.97 2.79 3.65
C HIS A 36 -0.57 1.41 3.16
N TYR A 37 0.73 1.09 3.25
CA TYR A 37 1.26 -0.22 2.92
C TYR A 37 0.65 -1.33 3.76
N ALA A 38 0.55 -1.13 5.08
CA ALA A 38 0.02 -2.12 6.00
C ALA A 38 -1.46 -2.44 5.70
N LEU A 39 -2.30 -1.42 5.50
CA LEU A 39 -3.73 -1.58 5.22
C LEU A 39 -3.98 -2.21 3.85
N PHE A 40 -3.28 -1.75 2.81
CA PHE A 40 -3.39 -2.36 1.49
C PHE A 40 -2.96 -3.82 1.50
N THR A 41 -1.82 -4.14 2.14
CA THR A 41 -1.32 -5.52 2.26
C THR A 41 -2.27 -6.41 3.07
N LEU A 42 -2.85 -5.88 4.14
CA LEU A 42 -3.85 -6.58 4.95
C LEU A 42 -5.09 -6.91 4.11
N GLY A 43 -5.58 -5.93 3.35
CA GLY A 43 -6.69 -6.11 2.41
C GLY A 43 -6.37 -7.18 1.37
N LEU A 44 -5.20 -7.09 0.74
CA LEU A 44 -4.71 -8.06 -0.24
C LEU A 44 -4.71 -9.47 0.35
N TRP A 45 -4.15 -9.64 1.54
CA TRP A 45 -4.11 -10.93 2.23
C TRP A 45 -5.51 -11.50 2.51
N MET A 46 -6.45 -10.66 2.95
CA MET A 46 -7.86 -11.04 3.12
C MET A 46 -8.50 -11.44 1.78
N GLY A 47 -8.15 -10.75 0.70
CA GLY A 47 -8.65 -10.95 -0.64
C GLY A 47 -8.18 -12.25 -1.29
N LEU A 48 -7.02 -12.82 -0.91
CA LEU A 48 -6.43 -13.99 -1.58
C LEU A 48 -7.35 -15.23 -1.67
N ASN A 49 -8.31 -15.37 -0.75
CA ASN A 49 -9.28 -16.48 -0.75
C ASN A 49 -10.66 -16.07 -1.29
N GLY A 50 -10.78 -14.88 -1.88
CA GLY A 50 -12.02 -14.34 -2.42
C GLY A 50 -12.42 -14.95 -3.77
N SER A 51 -13.67 -14.71 -4.17
CA SER A 51 -14.20 -15.15 -5.46
C SER A 51 -13.48 -14.45 -6.62
N ARG A 52 -13.07 -15.22 -7.64
CA ARG A 52 -12.41 -14.69 -8.85
C ARG A 52 -13.38 -14.22 -9.94
N LYS A 53 -14.69 -14.18 -9.66
CA LYS A 53 -15.67 -13.56 -10.57
C LYS A 53 -15.29 -12.10 -10.81
N PHE A 54 -15.38 -11.67 -12.07
CA PHE A 54 -15.07 -10.29 -12.49
C PHE A 54 -13.65 -9.83 -12.09
N TRP A 55 -12.66 -10.73 -12.12
CA TRP A 55 -11.30 -10.44 -11.67
C TRP A 55 -10.68 -9.21 -12.36
N ILE A 56 -10.90 -9.01 -13.66
CA ILE A 56 -10.40 -7.82 -14.38
C ILE A 56 -11.00 -6.53 -13.80
N GLY A 57 -12.32 -6.47 -13.62
CA GLY A 57 -13.00 -5.27 -13.11
C GLY A 57 -12.57 -4.91 -11.69
N LYS A 58 -12.46 -5.92 -10.82
CA LYS A 58 -11.96 -5.74 -9.45
C LYS A 58 -10.50 -5.30 -9.41
N LEU A 59 -9.65 -5.88 -10.26
CA LEU A 59 -8.26 -5.50 -10.38
C LEU A 59 -8.13 -4.05 -10.83
N CYS A 60 -8.80 -3.66 -11.92
CA CYS A 60 -8.79 -2.29 -12.42
C CYS A 60 -9.28 -1.30 -11.35
N LEU A 61 -10.39 -1.61 -10.67
CA LEU A 61 -10.93 -0.76 -9.61
C LEU A 61 -9.97 -0.62 -8.42
N GLY A 62 -9.39 -1.73 -7.95
CA GLY A 62 -8.43 -1.70 -6.85
C GLY A 62 -7.16 -0.93 -7.19
N CYS A 63 -6.61 -1.13 -8.39
CA CYS A 63 -5.47 -0.35 -8.89
C CYS A 63 -5.82 1.14 -9.03
N ALA A 64 -6.98 1.47 -9.58
CA ALA A 64 -7.42 2.86 -9.75
C ALA A 64 -7.55 3.58 -8.40
N ILE A 65 -8.17 2.94 -7.40
CA ILE A 65 -8.25 3.49 -6.04
C ILE A 65 -6.86 3.72 -5.46
N THR A 66 -5.95 2.74 -5.62
CA THR A 66 -4.58 2.84 -5.10
C THR A 66 -3.82 4.00 -5.74
N VAL A 67 -3.94 4.20 -7.05
CA VAL A 67 -3.32 5.34 -7.73
C VAL A 67 -3.94 6.66 -7.26
N LEU A 68 -5.28 6.70 -7.15
CA LEU A 68 -6.01 7.91 -6.78
C LEU A 68 -5.60 8.45 -5.40
N VAL A 69 -5.43 7.57 -4.40
CA VAL A 69 -5.08 8.01 -3.04
C VAL A 69 -3.67 8.59 -2.93
N HIS A 70 -2.78 8.25 -3.88
CA HIS A 70 -1.42 8.79 -3.93
C HIS A 70 -1.30 10.01 -4.86
N THR A 71 -2.40 10.47 -5.47
CA THR A 71 -2.38 11.76 -6.17
C THR A 71 -2.13 12.89 -5.16
N PRO A 72 -1.42 13.97 -5.53
CA PRO A 72 -1.03 15.03 -4.59
C PRO A 72 -2.22 15.56 -3.79
N ALA A 73 -3.32 15.90 -4.47
CA ALA A 73 -4.50 16.47 -3.82
C ALA A 73 -5.13 15.56 -2.74
N ILE A 74 -5.19 14.24 -2.98
CA ILE A 74 -5.78 13.29 -2.02
C ILE A 74 -4.79 12.96 -0.89
N PHE A 75 -3.52 12.80 -1.23
CA PHE A 75 -2.46 12.58 -0.23
C PHE A 75 -2.38 13.75 0.75
N ASP A 76 -2.42 14.97 0.25
CA ASP A 76 -2.29 16.19 1.06
C ASP A 76 -3.46 16.35 2.03
N ILE A 77 -4.70 16.30 1.52
CA ILE A 77 -5.89 16.49 2.37
C ILE A 77 -6.04 15.39 3.42
N SER A 78 -5.66 14.15 3.07
CA SER A 78 -5.72 13.02 4.00
C SER A 78 -4.64 13.07 5.09
N ALA A 79 -3.62 13.92 4.94
CA ALA A 79 -2.61 14.12 5.98
C ALA A 79 -3.08 15.01 7.15
N TYR A 80 -4.13 15.83 6.97
CA TYR A 80 -4.63 16.73 8.03
C TYR A 80 -6.13 16.63 8.32
N ASP A 81 -6.96 16.15 7.37
CA ASP A 81 -8.38 15.92 7.56
C ASP A 81 -8.66 14.47 7.98
N TYR A 82 -9.16 14.28 9.21
CA TYR A 82 -9.45 12.97 9.78
C TYR A 82 -10.47 12.17 8.96
N ALA A 83 -11.52 12.82 8.47
CA ALA A 83 -12.59 12.14 7.76
C ALA A 83 -12.09 11.64 6.40
N VAL A 84 -11.34 12.48 5.68
CA VAL A 84 -10.72 12.07 4.42
C VAL A 84 -9.67 10.99 4.63
N ARG A 85 -8.86 11.08 5.69
CA ARG A 85 -7.90 10.04 6.04
C ARG A 85 -8.54 8.69 6.29
N LEU A 86 -9.60 8.65 7.11
CA LEU A 86 -10.33 7.41 7.38
C LEU A 86 -10.91 6.82 6.09
N LEU A 87 -11.43 7.66 5.20
CA LEU A 87 -11.91 7.23 3.89
C LEU A 87 -10.79 6.65 3.03
N VAL A 88 -9.60 7.26 3.00
CA VAL A 88 -8.42 6.76 2.29
C VAL A 88 -7.97 5.41 2.84
N GLU A 89 -7.89 5.27 4.16
CA GLU A 89 -7.48 4.04 4.84
C GLU A 89 -8.46 2.88 4.56
N VAL A 90 -9.77 3.16 4.61
CA VAL A 90 -10.81 2.18 4.22
C VAL A 90 -10.72 1.87 2.73
N ALA A 91 -10.52 2.88 1.88
CA ALA A 91 -10.39 2.69 0.44
C ALA A 91 -9.17 1.82 0.09
N LEU A 92 -8.04 2.00 0.77
CA LEU A 92 -6.84 1.18 0.60
C LEU A 92 -7.04 -0.27 1.06
N LEU A 93 -7.69 -0.48 2.19
CA LEU A 93 -8.06 -1.82 2.66
C LEU A 93 -8.96 -2.53 1.63
N CYS A 94 -9.97 -1.83 1.13
CA CYS A 94 -10.88 -2.32 0.09
C CYS A 94 -10.14 -2.57 -1.23
N ALA A 95 -9.26 -1.66 -1.66
CA ALA A 95 -8.46 -1.80 -2.87
C ALA A 95 -7.56 -3.02 -2.79
N GLY A 96 -6.87 -3.21 -1.67
CA GLY A 96 -6.08 -4.41 -1.39
C GLY A 96 -6.93 -5.66 -1.53
N PHE A 97 -8.12 -5.70 -0.90
CA PHE A 97 -9.03 -6.85 -1.00
C PHE A 97 -9.48 -7.14 -2.44
N LEU A 98 -9.81 -6.10 -3.21
CA LEU A 98 -10.19 -6.22 -4.62
C LEU A 98 -9.04 -6.79 -5.46
N VAL A 99 -7.83 -6.27 -5.29
CA VAL A 99 -6.63 -6.77 -5.97
C VAL A 99 -6.38 -8.23 -5.56
N GLY A 100 -6.28 -8.51 -4.26
CA GLY A 100 -6.02 -9.85 -3.73
C GLY A 100 -7.02 -10.90 -4.20
N SER A 101 -8.31 -10.55 -4.26
CA SER A 101 -9.37 -11.46 -4.75
C SER A 101 -9.41 -11.61 -6.27
N SER A 102 -8.61 -10.83 -6.99
CA SER A 102 -8.47 -10.90 -8.44
C SER A 102 -7.23 -11.70 -8.86
N LEU A 103 -6.29 -11.94 -7.94
CA LEU A 103 -5.05 -12.64 -8.25
C LEU A 103 -5.31 -14.15 -8.45
N PRO A 104 -4.95 -14.70 -9.62
CA PRO A 104 -5.14 -16.13 -9.93
C PRO A 104 -4.21 -17.11 -9.19
N GLY A 105 -3.41 -16.66 -8.22
CA GLY A 105 -2.40 -17.46 -7.52
C GLY A 105 -1.00 -17.22 -8.10
N ASN A 106 -0.07 -18.17 -7.96
CA ASN A 106 1.30 -18.02 -8.46
C ASN A 106 1.37 -18.20 -9.99
N ASN A 107 0.96 -17.19 -10.77
CA ASN A 107 1.08 -17.21 -12.23
C ASN A 107 1.74 -15.94 -12.78
N LYS A 108 2.02 -15.92 -14.09
CA LYS A 108 2.67 -14.79 -14.77
C LYS A 108 1.94 -13.46 -14.56
N VAL A 109 0.60 -13.47 -14.60
CA VAL A 109 -0.22 -12.26 -14.41
C VAL A 109 0.01 -11.66 -13.02
N THR A 110 0.01 -12.48 -11.98
CA THR A 110 0.29 -12.02 -10.62
C THR A 110 1.70 -11.43 -10.49
N TYR A 111 2.71 -12.04 -11.11
CA TYR A 111 4.06 -11.48 -11.09
C TYR A 111 4.17 -10.17 -11.90
N SER A 112 3.50 -10.06 -13.03
CA SER A 112 3.44 -8.81 -13.81
C SER A 112 2.76 -7.68 -13.03
N LEU A 113 1.68 -7.97 -12.31
CA LEU A 113 0.99 -6.98 -11.47
C LEU A 113 1.82 -6.56 -10.27
N LEU A 114 2.53 -7.50 -9.64
CA LEU A 114 3.47 -7.18 -8.56
C LEU A 114 4.63 -6.32 -9.07
N GLY A 115 5.21 -6.65 -10.23
CA GLY A 115 6.23 -5.83 -10.87
C GLY A 115 5.72 -4.43 -11.25
N GLY A 116 4.48 -4.32 -11.74
CA GLY A 116 3.86 -3.04 -12.05
C GLY A 116 3.61 -2.18 -10.80
N TRP A 117 3.15 -2.78 -9.71
CA TRP A 117 3.00 -2.10 -8.41
C TRP A 117 4.35 -1.59 -7.90
N MET A 118 5.37 -2.45 -7.87
CA MET A 118 6.72 -2.05 -7.46
C MET A 118 7.30 -0.94 -8.35
N GLY A 119 7.06 -1.00 -9.67
CA GLY A 119 7.48 0.04 -10.60
C GLY A 119 6.78 1.38 -10.35
N GLY A 120 5.48 1.36 -10.09
CA GLY A 120 4.69 2.55 -9.75
C GLY A 120 5.15 3.20 -8.45
N ASP A 121 5.33 2.40 -7.40
CA ASP A 121 5.79 2.88 -6.09
C ASP A 121 7.24 3.37 -6.14
N THR A 122 8.09 2.76 -6.97
CA THR A 122 9.45 3.24 -7.22
C THR A 122 9.43 4.59 -7.95
N ALA A 123 8.53 4.78 -8.91
CA ALA A 123 8.38 6.07 -9.57
C ALA A 123 7.92 7.17 -8.60
N LEU A 124 6.94 6.86 -7.74
CA LEU A 124 6.47 7.78 -6.71
C LEU A 124 7.56 8.06 -5.66
N SER A 125 8.32 7.04 -5.26
CA SER A 125 9.40 7.20 -4.29
C SER A 125 10.52 8.09 -4.82
N ILE A 126 10.84 8.03 -6.12
CA ILE A 126 11.78 8.95 -6.77
C ILE A 126 11.27 10.40 -6.68
N ALA A 127 9.98 10.64 -6.96
CA ALA A 127 9.41 11.99 -6.81
C ALA A 127 9.54 12.51 -5.36
N PHE A 128 9.31 11.63 -4.38
CA PHE A 128 9.45 11.95 -2.96
C PHE A 128 10.91 12.22 -2.57
N ILE A 129 11.87 11.41 -3.05
CA ILE A 129 13.32 11.58 -2.81
C ILE A 129 13.83 12.91 -3.41
N LEU A 130 13.32 13.30 -4.57
CA LEU A 130 13.62 14.61 -5.16
C LEU A 130 13.02 15.76 -4.35
N GLY A 131 12.07 15.46 -3.45
CA GLY A 131 11.40 16.43 -2.60
C GLY A 131 10.40 17.27 -3.39
N ASP A 132 9.62 16.63 -4.26
CA ASP A 132 8.61 17.31 -5.06
C ASP A 132 7.68 18.16 -4.18
N SER A 133 7.62 19.46 -4.47
CA SER A 133 6.89 20.45 -3.69
C SER A 133 5.38 20.19 -3.66
N VAL A 134 4.84 19.44 -4.62
CA VAL A 134 3.40 19.12 -4.63
C VAL A 134 2.99 18.18 -3.49
N TYR A 135 3.94 17.47 -2.87
CA TYR A 135 3.70 16.58 -1.73
C TYR A 135 4.22 17.17 -0.41
N ALA A 136 4.82 18.36 -0.43
CA ALA A 136 5.46 18.98 0.73
C ALA A 136 4.73 20.28 1.13
N TYR A 137 5.12 20.82 2.30
CA TYR A 137 4.64 22.12 2.76
C TYR A 137 4.84 23.22 1.70
N PRO A 138 3.83 24.07 1.43
CA PRO A 138 2.57 24.23 2.18
C PRO A 138 1.41 23.34 1.74
N SER A 139 1.55 22.56 0.67
CA SER A 139 0.46 21.71 0.15
C SER A 139 0.10 20.60 1.15
N SER A 140 1.11 20.01 1.79
CA SER A 140 0.97 19.01 2.84
C SER A 140 1.51 19.54 4.19
N PRO A 141 1.17 18.90 5.33
CA PRO A 141 1.72 19.29 6.63
C PRO A 141 3.21 18.92 6.79
N TYR A 142 3.79 18.21 5.82
CA TYR A 142 5.12 17.63 5.95
C TYR A 142 6.20 18.54 5.35
N PRO A 143 7.30 18.78 6.08
CA PRO A 143 8.45 19.46 5.51
C PRO A 143 9.12 18.57 4.44
N VAL A 144 9.80 19.19 3.48
CA VAL A 144 10.46 18.51 2.35
C VAL A 144 11.35 17.35 2.81
N TRP A 145 12.07 17.49 3.92
CA TRP A 145 12.94 16.42 4.43
C TRP A 145 12.17 15.16 4.84
N GLN A 146 10.96 15.29 5.40
CA GLN A 146 10.13 14.13 5.72
C GLN A 146 9.61 13.43 4.47
N ILE A 147 9.30 14.19 3.42
CA ILE A 147 8.89 13.62 2.13
C ILE A 147 10.05 12.83 1.52
N ARG A 148 11.29 13.35 1.60
CA ARG A 148 12.48 12.61 1.17
C ARG A 148 12.69 11.33 1.97
N ASP A 149 12.57 11.39 3.30
CA ASP A 149 12.68 10.22 4.17
C ASP A 149 11.62 9.18 3.83
N THR A 150 10.41 9.63 3.51
CA THR A 150 9.30 8.78 3.08
C THR A 150 9.61 8.11 1.74
N GLY A 151 10.15 8.83 0.77
CA GLY A 151 10.61 8.27 -0.49
C GLY A 151 11.71 7.23 -0.30
N MET A 152 12.70 7.49 0.56
CA MET A 152 13.74 6.51 0.90
C MET A 152 13.16 5.25 1.54
N PHE A 153 12.21 5.42 2.48
CA PHE A 153 11.50 4.31 3.11
C PHE A 153 10.74 3.46 2.07
N MET A 154 9.98 4.10 1.18
CA MET A 154 9.24 3.43 0.11
C MET A 154 10.16 2.63 -0.80
N PHE A 155 11.28 3.24 -1.21
CA PHE A 155 12.27 2.59 -2.07
C PHE A 155 12.85 1.33 -1.42
N ILE A 156 13.34 1.44 -0.17
CA ILE A 156 13.88 0.30 0.58
C ILE A 156 12.82 -0.79 0.79
N LEU A 157 11.58 -0.40 1.11
CA LEU A 157 10.48 -1.35 1.28
C LEU A 157 10.22 -2.14 0.00
N MET A 158 10.16 -1.48 -1.15
CA MET A 158 9.95 -2.14 -2.44
C MET A 158 11.12 -3.06 -2.81
N ASP A 159 12.36 -2.69 -2.51
CA ASP A 159 13.54 -3.54 -2.72
C ASP A 159 13.50 -4.81 -1.87
N VAL A 160 13.11 -4.70 -0.60
CA VAL A 160 12.92 -5.86 0.28
C VAL A 160 11.84 -6.78 -0.27
N VAL A 161 10.72 -6.23 -0.72
CA VAL A 161 9.64 -7.01 -1.36
C VAL A 161 10.15 -7.69 -2.65
N ALA A 162 10.91 -6.96 -3.48
CA ALA A 162 11.52 -7.49 -4.70
C ALA A 162 12.40 -8.71 -4.39
N PHE A 163 13.29 -8.56 -3.41
CA PHE A 163 14.23 -9.59 -2.99
C PHE A 163 13.49 -10.85 -2.58
N PHE A 164 12.51 -10.76 -1.67
CA PHE A 164 11.76 -11.93 -1.23
C PHE A 164 10.97 -12.59 -2.35
N LEU A 165 10.43 -11.81 -3.29
CA LEU A 165 9.71 -12.35 -4.44
C LEU A 165 10.64 -13.11 -5.40
N ILE A 166 11.78 -12.52 -5.74
CA ILE A 166 12.80 -13.15 -6.60
C ILE A 166 13.33 -14.43 -5.95
N MET A 167 13.68 -14.38 -4.66
CA MET A 167 14.18 -15.54 -3.92
C MET A 167 13.14 -16.66 -3.87
N LYS A 168 11.86 -16.33 -3.65
CA LYS A 168 10.77 -17.32 -3.69
C LYS A 168 10.64 -17.99 -5.06
N ILE A 169 10.76 -17.23 -6.15
CA ILE A 169 10.73 -17.77 -7.51
C ILE A 169 11.94 -18.68 -7.76
N PHE A 170 13.13 -18.23 -7.37
CA PHE A 170 14.38 -18.98 -7.51
C PHE A 170 14.33 -20.32 -6.77
N ILE A 171 13.95 -20.31 -5.48
CA ILE A 171 13.82 -21.54 -4.69
C ILE A 171 12.80 -22.49 -5.33
N SER A 172 11.64 -21.96 -5.77
CA SER A 172 10.62 -22.78 -6.44
C SER A 172 11.09 -23.40 -7.76
N TYR A 173 12.07 -22.79 -8.42
CA TYR A 173 12.69 -23.35 -9.62
C TYR A 173 13.69 -24.45 -9.27
N VAL A 174 14.55 -24.22 -8.25
CA VAL A 174 15.54 -25.20 -7.78
C VAL A 174 14.88 -26.47 -7.24
N GLU A 175 13.79 -26.36 -6.46
CA GLU A 175 13.08 -27.54 -5.92
C GLU A 175 12.37 -28.39 -6.98
N LYS A 176 12.16 -27.86 -8.18
CA LYS A 176 11.51 -28.57 -9.31
C LYS A 176 12.50 -29.21 -10.29
N ALA A 177 13.77 -28.82 -10.23
CA ALA A 177 14.86 -29.34 -11.06
C ALA A 177 15.46 -30.60 -10.42
#